data_AF-A0A8T4WGC1-F1
#
_entry.id   AF-A0A8T4WGC1-F1
#
_cell.length_a   1.000
_cell.length_b   1.000
_cell.length_c   1.000
_cell.angle_alpha   90.00
_cell.angle_beta   90.00
_cell.angle_gamma   90.00
#
_symmetry.space_group_name_H-M   'P 1'
#
loop_
_entity.id
_entity.type
_entity.pdbx_description
1 polymer ?
#
loop_
_entity_poly.entity_id
_entity_poly.type
_entity_poly.pdbx_seq_one_letter_code
_entity_poly.pdbx_strand_id
1 'polypeptide(L)'
;GDNGRVMKRKLHRFPHYELRRQLEYKAHWNGIGYVEVSEAWTSQLCSRCGTKGERNAGVFRCDNCGLEGHSDKNGAHNIGRRALGKLLKPLSNAGGFVASPGAGSDDLTALRDFYSLMKSASGMQPH
;
A
#
# COMPACT_ATOMS: atom_id res chain seq x y z
N GLY A 1 1.03 22.18 24.10
CA GLY A 1 0.27 20.95 24.34
C GLY A 1 1.20 19.76 24.39
N ASP A 2 1.17 18.99 25.49
CA ASP A 2 2.14 17.93 25.78
C ASP A 2 2.07 16.70 24.85
N ASN A 3 0.97 16.56 24.11
CA ASN A 3 0.77 15.49 23.14
C ASN A 3 1.83 15.45 22.03
N GLY A 4 2.32 16.62 21.59
CA GLY A 4 3.36 16.70 20.56
C GLY A 4 4.71 16.16 21.03
N ARG A 5 5.07 16.36 22.31
CA ARG A 5 6.32 15.87 22.91
C ARG A 5 6.29 14.36 23.15
N VAL A 6 5.16 13.84 23.63
CA VAL A 6 4.97 12.41 23.85
C VAL A 6 5.03 11.62 22.54
N MET A 7 4.36 12.11 21.49
CA MET A 7 4.38 11.46 20.18
C MET A 7 5.79 11.44 19.58
N LYS A 8 6.52 12.57 19.61
CA LYS A 8 7.91 12.64 19.13
C LYS A 8 8.83 11.64 19.86
N ARG A 9 8.66 11.48 21.18
CA ARG A 9 9.43 10.51 21.97
C ARG A 9 9.11 9.06 21.57
N LYS A 10 7.84 8.73 21.29
CA LYS A 10 7.44 7.40 20.81
C LYS A 10 8.04 7.11 19.42
N LEU A 11 7.96 8.07 18.50
CA LEU A 11 8.53 7.96 17.16
C LEU A 11 10.05 7.79 17.19
N HIS A 12 10.75 8.55 18.04
CA HIS A 12 12.21 8.43 18.19
C HIS A 12 12.64 7.07 18.76
N ARG A 13 11.77 6.39 19.50
CA ARG A 13 12.04 5.05 20.05
C ARG A 13 11.64 3.92 19.10
N PHE A 14 10.94 4.23 18.01
CA PHE A 14 10.51 3.23 17.05
C PHE A 14 11.65 2.90 16.07
N PRO A 15 12.15 1.65 16.02
CA PRO A 15 13.30 1.29 15.20
C PRO A 15 12.88 1.09 13.74
N HIS A 16 12.52 2.17 13.06
CA HIS A 16 11.95 2.13 11.71
C HIS A 16 12.87 1.47 10.68
N TYR A 17 14.18 1.63 10.84
CA TYR A 17 15.19 0.99 10.00
C TYR A 17 15.22 -0.53 10.19
N GLU A 18 15.29 -1.00 11.44
CA GLU A 18 15.34 -2.43 11.73
C GLU A 18 14.04 -3.12 11.31
N LEU A 19 12.88 -2.46 11.46
CA LEU A 19 11.62 -2.99 10.94
C LEU A 19 11.68 -3.20 9.42
N ARG A 20 12.13 -2.20 8.65
CA ARG A 20 12.26 -2.33 7.19
C ARG A 20 13.22 -3.47 6.80
N ARG A 21 14.38 -3.53 7.46
CA ARG A 21 15.38 -4.58 7.26
C ARG A 21 14.80 -5.98 7.51
N GLN A 22 14.06 -6.16 8.61
CA GLN A 22 13.45 -7.45 8.95
C GLN A 22 12.35 -7.84 7.95
N LEU A 23 11.56 -6.87 7.46
CA LEU A 23 10.55 -7.11 6.43
C LEU A 23 11.18 -7.55 5.12
N GLU A 24 12.20 -6.85 4.63
CA GLU A 24 12.92 -7.20 3.41
C GLU A 24 13.58 -8.57 3.52
N TYR A 25 14.33 -8.80 4.61
CA TYR A 25 14.99 -10.08 4.87
C TYR A 25 14.00 -11.25 4.88
N LYS A 26 12.90 -11.14 5.64
CA LYS A 26 11.91 -12.21 5.75
C LYS A 26 11.09 -12.39 4.47
N ALA A 27 10.80 -11.31 3.75
CA ALA A 27 10.14 -11.40 2.46
C ALA A 27 11.00 -12.18 1.47
N HIS A 28 12.28 -11.82 1.36
CA HIS A 28 13.25 -12.53 0.53
C HIS A 28 13.38 -14.01 0.92
N TRP A 29 13.47 -14.32 2.22
CA TRP A 29 13.53 -15.69 2.73
C TRP A 29 12.33 -16.55 2.28
N ASN A 30 11.16 -15.94 2.12
CA ASN A 30 9.94 -16.63 1.70
C ASN A 30 9.66 -16.50 0.18
N GLY A 31 10.59 -15.96 -0.60
CA GLY A 31 10.39 -15.68 -2.02
C GLY A 31 9.28 -14.66 -2.31
N ILE A 32 8.97 -13.79 -1.34
CA ILE A 32 7.98 -12.72 -1.45
C ILE A 32 8.70 -11.44 -1.89
N GLY A 33 8.17 -10.78 -2.93
CA GLY A 33 8.69 -9.49 -3.37
C GLY A 33 8.47 -8.39 -2.32
N TYR A 34 9.49 -7.55 -2.11
CA TYR A 34 9.43 -6.39 -1.23
C TYR A 34 9.50 -5.09 -2.04
N VAL A 35 8.58 -4.15 -1.78
CA VAL A 35 8.56 -2.83 -2.41
C VAL A 35 8.30 -1.76 -1.37
N GLU A 36 9.22 -0.80 -1.25
CA GLU A 36 9.02 0.35 -0.37
C GLU A 36 8.15 1.42 -1.06
N VAL A 37 7.13 1.92 -0.35
CA VAL A 37 6.18 2.91 -0.85
C VAL A 37 6.12 4.09 0.11
N SER A 38 6.12 5.31 -0.42
CA SER A 38 5.99 6.51 0.42
C SER A 38 4.59 6.56 1.05
N GLU A 39 4.57 6.73 2.37
CA GLU A 39 3.34 6.87 3.18
C GLU A 39 2.74 8.29 3.15
N ALA A 40 3.41 9.25 2.52
CA ALA A 40 2.95 10.64 2.54
C ALA A 40 1.51 10.75 1.99
N TRP A 41 0.61 11.35 2.76
CA TRP A 41 -0.80 11.61 2.40
C TRP A 41 -1.70 10.37 2.25
N THR A 42 -1.23 9.15 2.52
CA THR A 42 -2.06 7.93 2.35
C THR A 42 -3.20 7.81 3.37
N SER A 43 -3.06 8.46 4.54
CA SER A 43 -4.08 8.45 5.58
C SER A 43 -5.15 9.54 5.44
N GLN A 44 -5.03 10.41 4.42
CA GLN A 44 -5.94 11.54 4.19
C GLN A 44 -6.82 11.37 2.95
N LEU A 45 -6.50 10.42 2.07
CA LEU A 45 -7.23 10.18 0.83
C LEU A 45 -8.17 8.99 0.99
N CYS A 46 -9.33 9.05 0.34
CA CYS A 46 -10.29 7.97 0.29
C CYS A 46 -9.77 6.83 -0.58
N SER A 47 -9.70 5.62 -0.03
CA SER A 47 -9.29 4.43 -0.76
C SER A 47 -10.33 3.92 -1.75
N ARG A 48 -11.50 4.56 -1.87
CA ARG A 48 -12.51 4.26 -2.89
C ARG A 48 -12.41 5.25 -4.04
N CYS A 49 -12.60 6.53 -3.76
CA CYS A 49 -12.72 7.58 -4.80
C CYS A 49 -11.52 8.55 -4.91
N GLY A 50 -10.53 8.45 -4.03
CA GLY A 50 -9.31 9.26 -4.10
C GLY A 50 -9.42 10.70 -3.58
N THR A 51 -10.62 11.16 -3.20
CA THR A 51 -10.77 12.51 -2.61
C THR A 51 -10.27 12.57 -1.17
N LYS A 52 -9.99 13.78 -0.67
CA LYS A 52 -9.65 13.96 0.74
C LYS A 52 -10.84 13.61 1.62
N GLY A 53 -10.60 12.87 2.69
CA GLY A 53 -11.60 12.58 3.72
C GLY A 53 -11.19 13.11 5.08
N GLU A 54 -12.12 13.00 6.03
CA GLU A 54 -11.92 13.40 7.41
C GLU A 54 -11.43 12.22 8.25
N ARG A 55 -10.50 12.50 9.18
CA ARG A 55 -9.99 11.50 10.12
C ARG A 55 -10.20 11.99 11.54
N ASN A 56 -10.89 11.19 12.34
CA ASN A 56 -11.10 11.47 13.76
C ASN A 56 -10.97 10.17 14.56
N ALA A 57 -10.09 10.17 15.59
CA ALA A 57 -9.94 9.08 16.55
C ALA A 57 -9.82 7.65 15.95
N GLY A 58 -9.16 7.50 14.80
CA GLY A 58 -8.97 6.20 14.14
C GLY A 58 -10.08 5.80 13.16
N VAL A 59 -11.09 6.65 12.99
CA VAL A 59 -12.14 6.52 11.96
C VAL A 59 -11.82 7.46 10.80
N PHE A 60 -12.08 6.99 9.59
CA PHE A 60 -12.01 7.74 8.35
C PHE A 60 -13.41 7.84 7.75
N ARG A 61 -13.79 9.05 7.30
CA ARG A 61 -15.05 9.32 6.59
C ARG A 61 -14.76 10.07 5.30
N CYS A 62 -15.42 9.68 4.22
CA CYS A 62 -15.37 10.38 2.94
C CYS A 62 -16.75 10.90 2.57
N ASP A 63 -16.89 12.22 2.51
CA ASP A 63 -18.16 12.88 2.19
C ASP A 63 -18.52 12.78 0.70
N ASN A 64 -17.54 12.49 -0.17
CA ASN A 64 -17.77 12.36 -1.60
C ASN A 64 -18.44 11.04 -2.00
N CYS A 65 -18.00 9.91 -1.41
CA CYS A 65 -18.50 8.58 -1.80
C CYS A 65 -19.09 7.77 -0.64
N GLY A 66 -19.26 8.38 0.54
CA GLY A 66 -19.83 7.77 1.73
C GLY A 66 -19.01 6.64 2.35
N LEU A 67 -17.71 6.51 2.02
CA LEU A 67 -16.86 5.50 2.65
C LEU A 67 -16.60 5.87 4.11
N GLU A 68 -16.99 5.00 5.03
CA GLU A 68 -16.69 5.12 6.47
C GLU A 68 -16.04 3.83 7.00
N GLY A 69 -15.02 3.96 7.84
CA GLY A 69 -14.35 2.80 8.45
C GLY A 69 -13.06 3.16 9.18
N HIS A 70 -12.24 2.15 9.50
CA HIS A 70 -10.96 2.37 10.18
C HIS A 70 -9.96 3.11 9.28
N SER A 71 -9.33 4.16 9.82
CA SER A 71 -8.34 4.95 9.10
C SER A 71 -7.14 4.14 8.65
N ASP A 72 -6.75 3.13 9.43
CA ASP A 72 -5.59 2.29 9.13
C ASP A 72 -5.89 1.32 7.98
N LYS A 73 -7.14 0.81 7.90
CA LYS A 73 -7.59 0.01 6.75
C LYS A 73 -7.60 0.84 5.47
N ASN A 74 -8.17 2.05 5.51
CA ASN A 74 -8.16 2.99 4.39
C ASN A 74 -6.72 3.32 3.95
N GLY A 75 -5.84 3.61 4.92
CA GLY A 75 -4.41 3.86 4.66
C GLY A 75 -3.70 2.67 4.02
N ALA A 76 -3.94 1.45 4.50
CA ALA A 76 -3.37 0.23 3.93
C ALA A 76 -3.79 0.00 2.47
N HIS A 77 -5.07 0.22 2.14
CA HIS A 77 -5.54 0.14 0.75
C HIS A 77 -4.84 1.16 -0.15
N ASN A 78 -4.64 2.40 0.32
CA ASN A 78 -3.92 3.43 -0.43
C ASN A 78 -2.45 3.07 -0.67
N ILE A 79 -1.77 2.46 0.32
CA ILE A 79 -0.40 1.93 0.15
C ILE A 79 -0.37 0.83 -0.90
N GLY A 80 -1.31 -0.13 -0.84
CA GLY A 80 -1.42 -1.21 -1.83
C GLY A 80 -1.60 -0.70 -3.26
N ARG A 81 -2.49 0.28 -3.48
CA ARG A 81 -2.68 0.92 -4.79
C ARG A 81 -1.43 1.60 -5.31
N ARG A 82 -0.68 2.29 -4.45
CA ARG A 82 0.60 2.90 -4.83
C ARG A 82 1.66 1.86 -5.15
N ALA A 83 1.71 0.76 -4.42
CA ALA A 83 2.62 -0.36 -4.70
C ALA A 83 2.33 -0.95 -6.09
N LEU A 84 1.06 -1.22 -6.39
CA LEU A 84 0.62 -1.70 -7.69
C LEU A 84 1.01 -0.72 -8.81
N GLY A 85 0.76 0.59 -8.61
CA GLY A 85 1.18 1.62 -9.56
C GLY A 85 2.70 1.65 -9.81
N LYS A 86 3.55 1.34 -8.82
CA LYS A 86 5.00 1.20 -9.04
C LYS A 86 5.36 -0.04 -9.85
N LEU A 87 4.68 -1.16 -9.59
CA LEU A 87 4.90 -2.44 -10.28
C LEU A 87 4.41 -2.43 -11.73
N LEU A 88 3.34 -1.70 -12.04
CA LEU A 88 2.74 -1.63 -13.37
C LEU A 88 3.34 -0.55 -14.29
N LYS A 89 4.00 0.49 -13.75
CA LYS A 89 4.69 1.54 -14.55
C LYS A 89 5.71 1.00 -15.59
N PRO A 90 6.52 -0.02 -15.28
CA PRO A 90 7.40 -0.65 -16.27
C PRO A 90 6.60 -1.31 -17.41
N LEU A 91 5.44 -1.90 -17.11
CA LEU A 91 4.59 -2.58 -18.10
C LEU A 91 3.88 -1.60 -19.04
N SER A 92 3.48 -0.42 -18.55
CA SER A 92 2.91 0.63 -19.42
C SER A 92 3.91 1.17 -20.44
N ASN A 93 5.22 1.15 -20.14
CA ASN A 93 6.25 1.55 -21.09
C ASN A 93 6.59 0.46 -22.12
N ALA A 94 6.16 -0.79 -21.90
CA ALA A 94 6.42 -1.92 -22.79
C ALA A 94 5.41 -2.03 -23.95
N GLY A 95 4.53 -1.04 -24.16
CA GLY A 95 3.57 -1.02 -25.27
C GLY A 95 2.42 -2.03 -25.15
N GLY A 96 2.27 -2.70 -24.00
CA GLY A 96 1.11 -3.55 -23.73
C GLY A 96 -0.13 -2.71 -23.47
N PHE A 97 -1.21 -2.94 -24.24
CA PHE A 97 -2.52 -2.35 -24.00
C PHE A 97 -3.06 -2.84 -22.65
N VAL A 98 -2.85 -2.07 -21.58
CA VAL A 98 -3.48 -2.34 -20.28
C VAL A 98 -4.79 -1.59 -20.24
N ALA A 99 -5.90 -2.33 -20.21
CA ALA A 99 -7.20 -1.77 -19.86
C ALA A 99 -7.03 -0.98 -18.57
N SER A 100 -7.25 0.34 -18.62
CA SER A 100 -7.32 1.14 -17.41
C SER A 100 -8.45 0.59 -16.56
N PRO A 101 -8.22 0.14 -15.32
CA PRO A 101 -9.32 -0.24 -14.47
C PRO A 101 -10.05 1.06 -14.13
N GLY A 102 -11.20 1.26 -14.77
CA GLY A 102 -12.22 2.15 -14.24
C GLY A 102 -12.47 1.73 -12.80
N ALA A 103 -12.54 2.70 -11.89
CA ALA A 103 -12.73 2.49 -10.48
C ALA A 103 -13.95 1.58 -10.20
N GLY A 104 -13.72 0.28 -10.05
CA GLY A 104 -14.75 -0.73 -9.88
C GLY A 104 -14.13 -2.13 -9.80
N SER A 105 -14.35 -2.81 -8.68
CA SER A 105 -13.99 -4.20 -8.38
C SER A 105 -12.51 -4.62 -8.48
N ASP A 106 -11.95 -4.82 -7.28
CA ASP A 106 -10.90 -5.78 -6.91
C ASP A 106 -9.48 -5.58 -7.47
N ASP A 107 -8.85 -4.45 -7.10
CA ASP A 107 -7.40 -4.22 -7.21
C ASP A 107 -6.54 -5.38 -6.62
N LEU A 108 -7.09 -6.13 -5.66
CA LEU A 108 -6.44 -7.31 -5.06
C LEU A 108 -6.40 -8.52 -6.01
N THR A 109 -7.40 -8.65 -6.90
CA THR A 109 -7.41 -9.68 -7.93
C THR A 109 -6.32 -9.40 -8.96
N ALA A 110 -6.18 -8.14 -9.39
CA ALA A 110 -5.09 -7.73 -10.28
C ALA A 110 -3.70 -7.99 -9.66
N LEU A 111 -3.53 -7.75 -8.36
CA LEU A 111 -2.30 -8.07 -7.63
C LEU A 111 -2.03 -9.58 -7.54
N ARG A 112 -3.07 -10.38 -7.27
CA ARG A 112 -2.97 -11.85 -7.22
C ARG A 112 -2.55 -12.41 -8.58
N ASP A 113 -3.15 -11.90 -9.65
CA ASP A 113 -2.89 -12.36 -11.00
C ASP A 113 -1.49 -11.93 -11.46
N PHE A 114 -1.06 -10.70 -11.13
CA PHE A 114 0.33 -10.25 -11.32
C PHE A 114 1.34 -11.12 -10.56
N TYR A 115 1.08 -11.41 -9.28
CA TYR A 115 1.97 -12.23 -8.47
C TYR A 115 2.07 -13.67 -9.01
N SER A 116 0.95 -14.21 -9.51
CA SER A 116 0.91 -15.54 -10.14
C SER A 116 1.72 -15.57 -11.45
N LEU A 117 1.66 -14.49 -12.24
CA LEU A 117 2.47 -14.31 -13.46
C LEU A 117 3.97 -14.18 -13.15
N MET A 118 4.33 -13.41 -12.12
CA MET A 118 5.73 -13.28 -11.69
C MET A 118 6.29 -14.62 -11.16
N LYS A 119 5.46 -15.39 -10.45
CA LYS A 119 5.84 -16.71 -9.93
C LYS A 119 6.06 -17.73 -11.05
N SER A 120 5.26 -17.69 -12.13
CA SER A 120 5.46 -18.57 -13.29
C SER A 120 6.67 -18.17 -14.14
N ALA A 121 6.99 -16.88 -14.23
CA ALA A 121 8.13 -16.37 -15.00
C ALA A 121 9.50 -16.61 -14.34
N SER A 122 9.55 -16.77 -13.02
CA SER A 122 10.83 -16.73 -12.27
C SER A 122 11.45 -18.09 -11.95
N GLY A 123 10.78 -19.23 -12.21
CA GLY A 123 11.35 -20.55 -11.90
C GLY A 123 11.89 -20.69 -10.45
N MET A 124 11.33 -19.93 -9.51
CA MET A 124 11.90 -19.77 -8.16
C MET A 124 11.34 -20.86 -7.25
N GLN A 125 12.11 -21.93 -7.05
CA GLN A 125 11.81 -22.93 -6.03
C GLN A 125 12.25 -22.41 -4.66
N PRO A 126 11.38 -22.42 -3.63
CA PRO A 126 11.82 -22.19 -2.27
C PRO A 126 12.68 -23.37 -1.80
N HIS A 127 13.80 -23.07 -1.14
CA HIS A 127 14.57 -24.06 -0.36
C HIS A 127 13.84 -24.41 0.94
#